data_AF-A0A3D2WEK1-F1
#
_entry.id   AF-A0A3D2WEK1-F1
#
_cell.length_a   1.000
_cell.length_b   1.000
_cell.length_c   1.000
_cell.angle_alpha   90.00
_cell.angle_beta   90.00
_cell.angle_gamma   90.00
#
_symmetry.space_group_name_H-M   'P 1'
#
loop_
_entity.id
_entity.type
_entity.pdbx_description
1 polymer ?
#
loop_
_entity_poly.entity_id
_entity_poly.type
_entity_poly.pdbx_seq_one_letter_code
_entity_poly.pdbx_strand_id
1 'polypeptide(L)'
;GAAIQWLRDGLGLLETAEQSEAMAKSVKDNSGVYFVPAFVGLGAPHWVPDARGMLAGLTRGTKREHIVRAALEAMAYGTMDVLQTMEEEADLETQELRVDGGAALNDWLMQFQADVLGVRLRRPEIVETTALGAAGLAGLAAGVWSDADDFLSVQGPGTQCEPRMSETDRKGLKTEWDRAVRAAIQWAGD
;
A
#
# COMPACT_ATOMS: atom_id res chain seq x y z
N GLY A 1 -1.42 -4.82 -4.63
CA GLY A 1 -2.42 -5.43 -5.53
C GLY A 1 -2.34 -6.94 -5.53
N ALA A 2 -1.22 -7.51 -5.98
CA ALA A 2 -1.03 -8.95 -6.14
C ALA A 2 -1.34 -9.78 -4.89
N ALA A 3 -1.07 -9.28 -3.68
CA ALA A 3 -1.44 -9.95 -2.42
C ALA A 3 -2.95 -10.18 -2.28
N ILE A 4 -3.77 -9.15 -2.53
CA ILE A 4 -5.24 -9.26 -2.51
C ILE A 4 -5.73 -10.20 -3.61
N GLN A 5 -5.14 -10.11 -4.81
CA GLN A 5 -5.45 -11.04 -5.90
C GLN A 5 -5.13 -12.49 -5.50
N TRP A 6 -3.98 -12.75 -4.88
CA TRP A 6 -3.59 -14.08 -4.42
C TRP A 6 -4.50 -14.60 -3.31
N LEU A 7 -4.96 -13.73 -2.39
CA LEU A 7 -5.96 -14.12 -1.40
C LEU A 7 -7.30 -14.52 -2.03
N ARG A 8 -7.69 -13.88 -3.14
CA ARG A 8 -8.89 -14.20 -3.92
C ARG A 8 -8.72 -15.49 -4.74
N ASP A 9 -7.76 -15.51 -5.65
CA ASP A 9 -7.60 -16.57 -6.65
C ASP A 9 -6.87 -17.80 -6.10
N GLY A 10 -5.94 -17.60 -5.17
CA GLY A 10 -5.09 -18.65 -4.61
C GLY A 10 -5.69 -19.28 -3.35
N LEU A 11 -5.92 -18.49 -2.31
CA LEU A 11 -6.44 -19.00 -1.03
C LEU A 11 -7.97 -19.04 -0.93
N GLY A 12 -8.69 -18.37 -1.85
CA GLY A 12 -10.16 -18.31 -1.80
C GLY A 12 -10.72 -17.62 -0.55
N LEU A 13 -9.99 -16.68 0.06
CA LEU A 13 -10.46 -15.93 1.23
C LEU A 13 -11.44 -14.80 0.88
N LEU A 14 -11.43 -14.40 -0.38
CA LEU A 14 -12.24 -13.34 -0.98
C LEU A 14 -12.82 -13.85 -2.31
N GLU A 15 -14.03 -13.42 -2.65
CA GLU A 15 -14.62 -13.64 -3.98
C GLU A 15 -14.24 -12.52 -4.95
N THR A 16 -14.14 -11.28 -4.44
CA THR A 16 -13.73 -10.10 -5.20
C THR A 16 -12.73 -9.26 -4.42
N ALA A 17 -11.96 -8.40 -5.11
CA ALA A 17 -10.97 -7.57 -4.44
C ALA A 17 -11.61 -6.51 -3.53
N GLU A 18 -12.81 -6.04 -3.88
CA GLU A 18 -13.57 -5.01 -3.18
C GLU A 18 -14.04 -5.48 -1.80
N GLN A 19 -14.27 -6.78 -1.62
CA GLN A 19 -14.61 -7.38 -0.32
C GLN A 19 -13.52 -7.16 0.74
N SER A 20 -12.26 -6.94 0.31
CA SER A 20 -11.13 -6.74 1.22
C SER A 20 -11.34 -5.56 2.18
N GLU A 21 -11.99 -4.49 1.73
CA GLU A 21 -12.26 -3.30 2.55
C GLU A 21 -13.23 -3.62 3.69
N ALA A 22 -14.37 -4.23 3.37
CA ALA A 22 -15.39 -4.59 4.36
C ALA A 22 -14.82 -5.58 5.40
N MET A 23 -14.00 -6.53 4.96
CA MET A 23 -13.35 -7.49 5.85
C MET A 23 -12.32 -6.82 6.77
N ALA A 24 -11.49 -5.91 6.26
CA ALA A 24 -10.54 -5.18 7.09
C ALA A 24 -11.25 -4.28 8.14
N LYS A 25 -12.38 -3.67 7.77
CA LYS A 25 -13.24 -2.87 8.67
C LYS A 25 -13.97 -3.72 9.72
N SER A 26 -14.24 -4.99 9.44
CA SER A 26 -14.99 -5.89 10.35
C SER A 26 -14.20 -6.33 11.59
N VAL A 27 -12.89 -6.10 11.60
CA VAL A 27 -11.98 -6.43 12.70
C VAL A 27 -11.33 -5.17 13.25
N LYS A 28 -11.08 -5.15 14.55
CA LYS A 28 -10.53 -3.96 15.23
C LYS A 28 -9.07 -3.69 14.85
N ASP A 29 -8.28 -4.74 14.75
CA ASP A 29 -6.84 -4.72 14.48
C ASP A 29 -6.42 -5.94 13.64
N ASN A 30 -5.13 -6.09 13.37
CA ASN A 30 -4.56 -7.26 12.68
C ASN A 30 -4.39 -8.48 13.60
N SER A 31 -4.73 -8.39 14.90
CA SER A 31 -4.56 -9.44 15.90
C SER A 31 -3.12 -9.98 15.99
N GLY A 32 -2.13 -9.14 15.73
CA GLY A 32 -0.71 -9.51 15.69
C GLY A 32 -0.29 -10.25 14.42
N VAL A 33 -1.17 -10.35 13.42
CA VAL A 33 -0.88 -11.02 12.14
C VAL A 33 -0.16 -10.05 11.21
N TYR A 34 1.00 -10.48 10.69
CA TYR A 34 1.76 -9.75 9.67
C TYR A 34 1.96 -10.63 8.46
N PHE A 35 1.75 -10.07 7.27
CA PHE A 35 1.94 -10.78 6.02
C PHE A 35 3.04 -10.12 5.19
N VAL A 36 4.13 -10.83 4.91
CA VAL A 36 5.18 -10.39 3.99
C VAL A 36 4.91 -11.04 2.63
N PRO A 37 4.36 -10.33 1.62
CA PRO A 37 3.90 -10.92 0.37
C PRO A 37 5.04 -11.07 -0.67
N ALA A 38 6.18 -11.64 -0.25
CA ALA A 38 7.36 -11.84 -1.10
C ALA A 38 7.20 -13.01 -2.10
N PHE A 39 6.11 -13.04 -2.88
CA PHE A 39 5.82 -14.14 -3.81
C PHE A 39 6.88 -14.31 -4.90
N VAL A 40 7.59 -13.23 -5.22
CA VAL A 40 8.65 -13.16 -6.24
C VAL A 40 9.94 -12.58 -5.66
N GLY A 41 10.17 -12.79 -4.36
CA GLY A 41 11.25 -12.13 -3.62
C GLY A 41 10.84 -10.77 -3.04
N LEU A 42 11.75 -10.18 -2.29
CA LEU A 42 11.66 -8.81 -1.79
C LEU A 42 12.47 -7.88 -2.69
N GLY A 43 11.82 -6.84 -3.21
CA GLY A 43 12.48 -5.75 -3.94
C GLY A 43 13.10 -4.72 -3.00
N ALA A 44 13.11 -3.45 -3.42
CA ALA A 44 13.55 -2.35 -2.58
C ALA A 44 12.75 -2.29 -1.26
N PRO A 45 13.40 -1.93 -0.13
CA PRO A 45 14.83 -1.66 0.01
C PRO A 45 15.68 -2.91 0.29
N HIS A 46 15.08 -4.10 0.43
CA HIS A 46 15.76 -5.29 0.97
C HIS A 46 16.57 -6.09 -0.05
N TRP A 47 16.13 -6.15 -1.31
CA TRP A 47 16.81 -6.85 -2.41
C TRP A 47 17.15 -8.33 -2.12
N VAL A 48 16.16 -9.09 -1.66
CA VAL A 48 16.29 -10.52 -1.33
C VAL A 48 15.42 -11.34 -2.30
N PRO A 49 15.96 -11.78 -3.46
CA PRO A 49 15.18 -12.46 -4.50
C PRO A 49 14.67 -13.85 -4.05
N ASP A 50 15.37 -14.49 -3.11
CA ASP A 50 15.01 -15.81 -2.59
C ASP A 50 13.97 -15.76 -1.47
N ALA A 51 13.60 -14.56 -0.99
CA ALA A 51 12.52 -14.41 -0.04
C ALA A 51 11.20 -14.96 -0.58
N ARG A 52 10.39 -15.54 0.31
CA ARG A 52 9.08 -16.11 -0.02
C ARG A 52 8.00 -15.53 0.88
N GLY A 53 6.77 -15.62 0.40
CA GLY A 53 5.60 -15.15 1.15
C GLY A 53 5.55 -15.76 2.56
N MET A 54 5.41 -14.93 3.59
CA MET A 54 5.40 -15.36 4.99
C MET A 54 4.24 -14.72 5.74
N LEU A 55 3.43 -15.56 6.40
CA LEU A 55 2.37 -15.13 7.32
C LEU A 55 2.80 -15.44 8.75
N ALA A 56 2.99 -14.41 9.57
CA ALA A 56 3.48 -14.51 10.94
C ALA A 56 2.41 -14.10 11.96
N GLY A 57 2.56 -14.55 13.21
CA GLY A 57 1.73 -14.11 14.34
C GLY A 57 0.35 -14.76 14.46
N LEU A 58 0.11 -15.88 13.77
CA LEU A 58 -1.16 -16.60 13.86
C LEU A 58 -1.42 -17.15 15.27
N THR A 59 -2.65 -16.99 15.75
CA THR A 59 -3.14 -17.58 17.00
C THR A 59 -4.45 -18.33 16.75
N ARG A 60 -4.96 -19.07 17.75
CA ARG A 60 -6.28 -19.73 17.66
C ARG A 60 -7.44 -18.75 17.43
N GLY A 61 -7.26 -17.47 17.76
CA GLY A 61 -8.25 -16.42 17.56
C GLY A 61 -8.18 -15.75 16.19
N THR A 62 -7.17 -16.07 15.37
CA THR A 62 -7.01 -15.46 14.06
C THR A 62 -8.14 -15.89 13.11
N LYS A 63 -8.75 -14.90 12.44
CA LYS A 63 -9.80 -15.10 11.44
C LYS A 63 -9.28 -14.72 10.05
N ARG A 64 -10.00 -15.12 9.00
CA ARG A 64 -9.66 -14.76 7.61
C ARG A 64 -9.61 -13.24 7.40
N GLU A 65 -10.44 -12.48 8.12
CA GLU A 65 -10.48 -11.03 8.07
C GLU A 65 -9.17 -10.40 8.56
N HIS A 66 -8.51 -10.99 9.57
CA HIS A 66 -7.19 -10.52 10.01
C HIS A 66 -6.11 -10.76 8.94
N ILE A 67 -6.19 -11.86 8.19
CA ILE A 67 -5.24 -12.17 7.10
C ILE A 67 -5.44 -11.19 5.93
N VAL A 68 -6.70 -10.94 5.55
CA VAL A 68 -7.04 -9.95 4.51
C VAL A 68 -6.58 -8.55 4.92
N ARG A 69 -6.82 -8.17 6.18
CA ARG A 69 -6.33 -6.91 6.73
C ARG A 69 -4.80 -6.83 6.69
N ALA A 70 -4.10 -7.86 7.16
CA ALA A 70 -2.64 -7.92 7.12
C ALA A 70 -2.07 -7.80 5.71
N ALA A 71 -2.79 -8.28 4.68
CA ALA A 71 -2.39 -8.09 3.28
C ALA A 71 -2.54 -6.65 2.79
N LEU A 72 -3.56 -5.91 3.24
CA LEU A 72 -3.68 -4.48 2.97
C LEU A 72 -2.60 -3.70 3.75
N GLU A 73 -2.40 -4.02 5.03
CA GLU A 73 -1.35 -3.39 5.84
C GLU A 73 0.04 -3.60 5.24
N ALA A 74 0.35 -4.80 4.75
CA ALA A 74 1.60 -5.11 4.06
C ALA A 74 1.86 -4.24 2.83
N MET A 75 0.80 -3.89 2.08
CA MET A 75 0.95 -2.96 0.96
C MET A 75 1.35 -1.58 1.45
N ALA A 76 0.72 -1.11 2.54
CA ALA A 76 1.06 0.18 3.13
C ALA A 76 2.47 0.21 3.74
N TYR A 77 2.88 -0.88 4.38
CA TYR A 77 4.22 -1.00 4.94
C TYR A 77 5.29 -1.06 3.86
N GLY A 78 5.04 -1.77 2.75
CA GLY A 78 5.96 -1.78 1.60
C GLY A 78 6.18 -0.38 1.01
N THR A 79 5.11 0.42 0.87
CA THR A 79 5.22 1.83 0.46
C THR A 79 6.04 2.64 1.47
N MET A 80 5.80 2.42 2.77
CA MET A 80 6.50 3.12 3.85
C MET A 80 8.00 2.83 3.85
N ASP A 81 8.42 1.57 3.68
CA ASP A 81 9.85 1.22 3.66
C ASP A 81 10.57 1.88 2.48
N VAL A 82 9.95 1.89 1.29
CA VAL A 82 10.51 2.56 0.11
C VAL A 82 10.57 4.07 0.31
N LEU A 83 9.50 4.68 0.81
CA LEU A 83 9.45 6.13 1.02
C LEU A 83 10.48 6.59 2.05
N GLN A 84 10.59 5.90 3.18
CA GLN A 84 11.60 6.21 4.21
C GLN A 84 13.01 6.12 3.65
N THR A 85 13.29 5.10 2.83
CA THR A 85 14.59 4.98 2.16
C THR A 85 14.85 6.18 1.24
N MET A 86 13.84 6.61 0.48
CA MET A 86 13.96 7.79 -0.40
C MET A 86 14.20 9.08 0.39
N GLU A 87 13.51 9.28 1.52
CA GLU A 87 13.69 10.45 2.39
C GLU A 87 15.11 10.51 2.98
N GLU A 88 15.61 9.36 3.46
CA GLU A 88 16.96 9.23 4.01
C GLU A 88 18.04 9.49 2.95
N GLU A 89 17.88 8.98 1.73
CA GLU A 89 18.86 9.14 0.65
C GLU A 89 18.83 10.53 0.01
N ALA A 90 17.67 11.17 -0.05
CA ALA A 90 17.49 12.48 -0.67
C ALA A 90 17.62 13.67 0.29
N ASP A 91 17.66 13.43 1.60
CA ASP A 91 17.61 14.48 2.65
C ASP A 91 16.38 15.40 2.47
N LEU A 92 15.21 14.78 2.28
CA LEU A 92 13.92 15.46 2.04
C LEU A 92 12.82 14.87 2.92
N GLU A 93 11.82 15.70 3.23
CA GLU A 93 10.62 15.29 3.96
C GLU A 93 9.39 15.27 3.03
N THR A 94 8.67 14.16 3.03
CA THR A 94 7.43 14.03 2.25
C THR A 94 6.29 14.82 2.88
N GLN A 95 5.71 15.74 2.12
CA GLN A 95 4.57 16.55 2.58
C GLN A 95 3.21 15.94 2.23
N GLU A 96 3.11 15.30 1.07
CA GLU A 96 1.89 14.65 0.58
C GLU A 96 2.27 13.44 -0.28
N LEU A 97 1.59 12.31 -0.08
CA LEU A 97 1.66 11.17 -0.97
C LEU A 97 0.47 11.19 -1.95
N ARG A 98 0.75 11.30 -3.25
CA ARG A 98 -0.26 11.13 -4.30
C ARG A 98 -0.31 9.67 -4.74
N VAL A 99 -1.51 9.10 -4.79
CA VAL A 99 -1.70 7.67 -5.06
C VAL A 99 -2.70 7.45 -6.19
N ASP A 100 -2.56 6.32 -6.88
CA ASP A 100 -3.40 5.93 -8.00
C ASP A 100 -3.50 4.40 -8.14
N GLY A 101 -4.17 3.95 -9.20
CA GLY A 101 -4.38 2.54 -9.51
C GLY A 101 -5.52 1.90 -8.72
N GLY A 102 -5.90 0.68 -9.12
CA GLY A 102 -7.10 0.02 -8.59
C GLY A 102 -7.09 -0.22 -7.08
N ALA A 103 -5.91 -0.40 -6.46
CA ALA A 103 -5.81 -0.53 -5.01
C ALA A 103 -6.13 0.78 -4.27
N ALA A 104 -5.93 1.93 -4.92
CA ALA A 104 -6.27 3.22 -4.32
C ALA A 104 -7.77 3.39 -4.12
N LEU A 105 -8.63 2.60 -4.77
CA LEU A 105 -10.08 2.62 -4.55
C LEU A 105 -10.51 2.07 -3.18
N ASN A 106 -9.62 1.39 -2.45
CA ASN A 106 -9.92 0.88 -1.11
C ASN A 106 -9.68 1.97 -0.05
N ASP A 107 -10.76 2.56 0.47
CA ASP A 107 -10.70 3.69 1.40
C ASP A 107 -10.04 3.32 2.73
N TRP A 108 -10.18 2.06 3.16
CA TRP A 108 -9.51 1.58 4.37
C TRP A 108 -7.98 1.58 4.19
N LEU A 109 -7.50 1.10 3.05
CA LEU A 109 -6.07 1.11 2.70
C LEU A 109 -5.55 2.55 2.61
N MET A 110 -6.31 3.47 2.00
CA MET A 110 -5.89 4.87 1.87
C MET A 110 -5.74 5.54 3.24
N GLN A 111 -6.70 5.35 4.14
CA GLN A 111 -6.59 5.87 5.50
C GLN A 111 -5.41 5.23 6.25
N PHE A 112 -5.27 3.90 6.18
CA PHE A 112 -4.16 3.21 6.84
C PHE A 112 -2.80 3.64 6.30
N GLN A 113 -2.67 3.88 4.99
CA GLN A 113 -1.44 4.39 4.38
C GLN A 113 -1.08 5.79 4.90
N ALA A 114 -2.05 6.71 4.95
CA ALA A 114 -1.83 8.03 5.54
C ALA A 114 -1.40 7.92 7.01
N ASP A 115 -2.07 7.04 7.77
CA ASP A 115 -1.78 6.79 9.18
C ASP A 115 -0.35 6.26 9.42
N VAL A 116 0.08 5.22 8.68
CA VAL A 116 1.41 4.63 8.89
C VAL A 116 2.55 5.47 8.33
N LEU A 117 2.29 6.33 7.35
CA LEU A 117 3.28 7.29 6.88
C LEU A 117 3.32 8.53 7.78
N GLY A 118 2.20 8.91 8.39
CA GLY A 118 2.04 10.18 9.09
C GLY A 118 2.09 11.39 8.17
N VAL A 119 1.75 11.21 6.89
CA VAL A 119 1.69 12.28 5.89
C VAL A 119 0.30 12.29 5.25
N ARG A 120 -0.10 13.43 4.70
CA ARG A 120 -1.36 13.55 3.97
C ARG A 120 -1.31 12.70 2.71
N LEU A 121 -2.41 12.00 2.41
CA LEU A 121 -2.57 11.26 1.17
C LEU A 121 -3.62 11.92 0.28
N ARG A 122 -3.35 11.97 -1.04
CA ARG A 122 -4.28 12.48 -2.05
C ARG A 122 -4.52 11.42 -3.13
N ARG A 123 -5.80 11.08 -3.35
CA ARG A 123 -6.26 10.23 -4.44
C ARG A 123 -6.99 11.08 -5.48
N PRO A 124 -6.59 11.11 -6.76
CA PRO A 124 -7.31 11.84 -7.80
C PRO A 124 -8.70 11.23 -8.05
N GLU A 125 -9.58 11.98 -8.72
CA GLU A 125 -10.91 11.48 -9.09
C GLU A 125 -10.81 10.36 -10.15
N ILE A 126 -9.86 10.48 -11.07
CA ILE A 126 -9.51 9.44 -12.06
C ILE A 126 -8.29 8.69 -11.55
N VAL A 127 -8.47 7.44 -11.11
CA VAL A 127 -7.38 6.61 -10.54
C VAL A 127 -6.55 5.92 -11.64
N GLU A 128 -7.01 5.87 -12.88
CA GLU A 128 -6.29 5.37 -14.04
C GLU A 128 -5.27 6.40 -14.57
N THR A 129 -4.44 6.95 -13.69
CA THR A 129 -3.46 8.01 -13.99
C THR A 129 -2.44 7.56 -15.03
N THR A 130 -2.13 6.25 -15.11
CA THR A 130 -1.27 5.69 -16.15
C THR A 130 -1.83 5.95 -17.55
N ALA A 131 -3.12 5.65 -17.76
CA ALA A 131 -3.79 5.90 -19.04
C ALA A 131 -3.96 7.41 -19.28
N LEU A 132 -4.32 8.15 -18.23
CA LEU A 132 -4.46 9.60 -18.29
C LEU A 132 -3.14 10.30 -18.67
N GLY A 133 -2.00 9.85 -18.15
CA GLY A 133 -0.68 10.39 -18.49
C GLY A 133 -0.33 10.16 -19.97
N ALA A 134 -0.59 8.96 -20.49
CA ALA A 134 -0.39 8.67 -21.91
C ALA A 134 -1.30 9.53 -22.81
N ALA A 135 -2.56 9.71 -22.41
CA ALA A 135 -3.49 10.60 -23.10
C ALA A 135 -3.04 12.06 -23.04
N GLY A 136 -2.55 12.52 -21.88
CA GLY A 136 -2.01 13.87 -21.70
C GLY A 136 -0.82 14.14 -22.62
N LEU A 137 0.16 13.23 -22.67
CA LEU A 137 1.32 13.36 -23.56
C LEU A 137 0.90 13.46 -25.05
N ALA A 138 0.00 12.58 -25.49
CA ALA A 138 -0.49 12.60 -26.87
C ALA A 138 -1.33 13.85 -27.17
N GLY A 139 -2.18 14.27 -26.22
CA GLY A 139 -3.04 15.43 -26.37
C GLY A 139 -2.26 16.74 -26.41
N LEU A 140 -1.21 16.89 -25.59
CA LEU A 140 -0.31 18.04 -25.66
C LEU A 140 0.38 18.13 -27.01
N ALA A 141 0.90 17.00 -27.53
CA ALA A 141 1.53 16.95 -28.84
C ALA A 141 0.54 17.23 -29.99
N ALA A 142 -0.72 16.85 -29.84
CA ALA A 142 -1.78 17.07 -30.82
C ALA A 142 -2.49 18.43 -30.68
N GLY A 143 -2.17 19.23 -29.66
CA GLY A 143 -2.80 20.52 -29.39
C GLY A 143 -4.23 20.43 -28.83
N VAL A 144 -4.60 19.30 -28.20
CA VAL A 144 -5.86 19.15 -27.44
C VAL A 144 -5.84 20.02 -26.18
N TRP A 145 -4.69 20.09 -25.51
CA TRP A 145 -4.40 21.01 -24.40
C TRP A 145 -3.29 21.96 -24.83
N SER A 146 -3.32 23.20 -24.33
CA SER A 146 -2.31 24.21 -24.67
C SER A 146 -0.96 23.93 -24.02
N ASP A 147 -0.98 23.43 -22.79
CA ASP A 147 0.19 23.19 -21.96
C ASP A 147 -0.13 22.23 -20.81
N ALA A 148 0.88 21.90 -20.00
CA ALA A 148 0.74 20.98 -18.89
C ALA A 148 -0.22 21.49 -17.80
N ASP A 149 -0.32 22.80 -17.58
CA ASP A 149 -1.20 23.36 -16.54
C ASP A 149 -2.67 23.22 -16.95
N ASP A 150 -2.99 23.47 -18.22
CA ASP A 150 -4.31 23.22 -18.81
C ASP A 150 -4.73 21.75 -18.63
N PHE A 151 -3.83 20.80 -18.95
CA PHE A 151 -4.06 19.37 -18.72
C PHE A 151 -4.21 19.00 -17.23
N LEU A 152 -3.42 19.59 -16.33
CA LEU A 152 -3.50 19.28 -14.90
C LEU A 152 -4.76 19.87 -14.25
N SER A 153 -5.29 20.97 -14.79
CA SER A 153 -6.49 21.64 -14.28
C SER A 153 -7.74 20.76 -14.32
N VAL A 154 -7.80 19.79 -15.25
CA VAL A 154 -8.95 18.91 -15.43
C VAL A 154 -9.00 17.72 -14.46
N GLN A 155 -7.98 17.53 -13.63
CA GLN A 155 -7.87 16.35 -12.73
C GLN A 155 -8.78 16.39 -11.49
N GLY A 156 -9.49 17.51 -11.28
CA GLY A 156 -10.46 17.66 -10.19
C GLY A 156 -9.83 17.72 -8.79
N PRO A 157 -10.65 17.91 -7.73
CA PRO A 157 -10.16 18.11 -6.37
C PRO A 157 -9.61 16.84 -5.73
N GLY A 158 -10.06 15.65 -6.15
CA GLY A 158 -9.70 14.35 -5.57
C GLY A 158 -10.20 14.16 -4.13
N THR A 159 -9.88 13.00 -3.54
CA THR A 159 -10.08 12.70 -2.11
C THR A 159 -8.78 12.88 -1.35
N GLN A 160 -8.87 13.35 -0.10
CA GLN A 160 -7.71 13.51 0.80
C GLN A 160 -7.93 12.72 2.09
N CYS A 161 -6.86 12.10 2.58
CA CYS A 161 -6.82 11.40 3.86
C CYS A 161 -5.72 12.03 4.73
N GLU A 162 -6.12 12.59 5.87
CA GLU A 162 -5.20 13.07 6.89
C GLU A 162 -4.83 11.92 7.84
N PRO A 163 -3.59 11.87 8.35
CA PRO A 163 -3.18 10.89 9.36
C PRO A 163 -3.96 11.10 10.66
N ARG A 164 -4.42 10.00 11.25
CA ARG A 164 -5.21 9.98 12.49
C ARG A 164 -4.58 9.08 13.58
N MET A 165 -3.63 8.24 13.19
CA MET A 165 -2.92 7.34 14.11
C MET A 165 -1.86 8.09 14.92
N SER A 166 -1.69 7.71 16.19
CA SER A 166 -0.65 8.29 17.03
C SER A 166 0.74 7.85 16.58
N GLU A 167 1.75 8.68 16.83
CA GLU A 167 3.14 8.34 16.52
C GLU A 167 3.60 7.05 17.23
N THR A 168 3.15 6.84 18.47
CA THR A 168 3.44 5.64 19.27
C THR A 168 2.90 4.38 18.60
N ASP A 169 1.63 4.41 18.16
CA ASP A 169 1.01 3.26 17.51
C ASP A 169 1.71 2.95 16.18
N ARG A 170 2.00 3.98 15.39
CA ARG A 170 2.74 3.87 14.13
C ARG A 170 4.11 3.21 14.33
N LYS A 171 4.89 3.67 15.32
CA LYS A 171 6.20 3.08 15.66
C LYS A 171 6.08 1.63 16.12
N GLY A 172 5.03 1.29 16.86
CA GLY A 172 4.73 -0.08 17.27
C GLY A 172 4.48 -1.00 16.07
N LEU A 173 3.62 -0.57 15.13
CA LEU A 173 3.34 -1.32 13.90
C LEU A 173 4.58 -1.50 13.03
N LYS A 174 5.40 -0.45 12.86
CA LYS A 174 6.68 -0.53 12.14
C LYS A 174 7.61 -1.57 12.74
N THR A 175 7.74 -1.58 14.07
CA THR A 175 8.64 -2.50 14.77
C THR A 175 8.28 -3.97 14.52
N GLU A 176 6.99 -4.29 14.55
CA GLU A 176 6.52 -5.65 14.28
C GLU A 176 6.54 -6.00 12.79
N TRP A 177 6.28 -5.05 11.90
CA TRP A 177 6.50 -5.22 10.46
C TRP A 177 7.95 -5.58 10.14
N ASP A 178 8.91 -4.81 10.67
CA ASP A 178 10.34 -5.05 10.46
C ASP A 178 10.77 -6.41 11.01
N ARG A 179 10.16 -6.83 12.12
CA ARG A 179 10.38 -8.17 12.67
C ARG A 179 9.89 -9.26 11.72
N ALA A 180 8.72 -9.10 11.11
CA ALA A 180 8.20 -10.05 10.13
C ALA A 180 9.07 -10.10 8.86
N VAL A 181 9.51 -8.95 8.35
CA VAL A 181 10.42 -8.87 7.20
C VAL A 181 11.76 -9.55 7.50
N ARG A 182 12.38 -9.27 8.66
CA ARG A 182 13.63 -9.94 9.07
C ARG A 182 13.48 -11.45 9.13
N ALA A 183 12.34 -11.95 9.61
CA ALA A 183 12.07 -13.39 9.62
C ALA A 183 11.97 -13.97 8.20
N ALA A 184 11.30 -13.27 7.27
CA ALA A 184 11.21 -13.69 5.88
C ALA A 184 12.58 -13.69 5.17
N ILE A 185 13.44 -12.71 5.46
CA ILE A 185 14.82 -12.65 4.95
C ILE A 185 15.65 -13.79 5.52
N GLN A 186 15.58 -14.03 6.83
CA GLN A 186 16.32 -15.12 7.46
C GLN A 186 15.91 -16.49 6.88
N TRP A 187 14.61 -16.71 6.65
CA TRP A 187 14.11 -17.93 6.04
C TRP A 187 14.62 -18.16 4.62
N ALA A 188 14.93 -17.09 3.88
CA ALA A 188 15.46 -17.17 2.51
C ALA A 188 16.93 -17.56 2.45
N GLY A 189 17.67 -17.37 3.55
CA GLY A 189 19.12 -17.55 3.63
C GLY A 189 19.57 -18.97 3.98
N ASP A 190 18.64 -19.90 4.16
CA ASP A 190 18.89 -21.34 4.39
C ASP A 190 18.76 -22.14 3.07
#